data_AF-A0A151AQ21-F1
#
_entry.id   AF-A0A151AQ21-F1
#
_cell.length_a   1.000
_cell.length_b   1.000
_cell.length_c   1.000
_cell.angle_alpha   90.00
_cell.angle_beta   90.00
_cell.angle_gamma   90.00
#
_symmetry.space_group_name_H-M   'P 1'
#
loop_
_entity.id
_entity.type
_entity.pdbx_description
1 polymer ?
#
loop_
_entity_poly.entity_id
_entity_poly.type
_entity_poly.pdbx_seq_one_letter_code
_entity_poly.pdbx_strand_id
1 'polypeptide(L)'
;MILKILLLAGRVICGHCGSVFGRKVWNSNDERFRRIVWRCNNKYTVKGKKSCENKHIDDKVLYQAFVNTFNAILENKDYFMEKWKEGLKSDNALVRYKSKQFIEILKK
;
A
#
# COMPACT_ATOMS: atom_id res chain seq x y z
N MET A 1 6.22 -19.54 10.87
CA MET A 1 6.66 -18.33 10.13
C MET A 1 5.82 -18.11 8.86
N ILE A 2 4.48 -18.02 8.98
CA ILE A 2 3.55 -18.07 7.83
C ILE A 2 2.60 -16.84 7.74
N LEU A 3 2.75 -15.81 8.60
CA LEU A 3 1.79 -14.69 8.65
C LEU A 3 2.26 -13.32 8.09
N LYS A 4 3.27 -13.29 7.21
CA LYS A 4 3.58 -12.10 6.37
C LYS A 4 3.03 -12.23 4.94
N ILE A 5 1.87 -12.86 4.81
CA ILE A 5 1.19 -13.06 3.53
C ILE A 5 0.63 -11.71 3.06
N LEU A 6 1.23 -11.16 1.99
CA LEU A 6 0.57 -10.37 0.95
C LEU A 6 -0.27 -9.12 1.35
N LEU A 7 -0.18 -8.59 2.57
CA LEU A 7 -1.05 -7.49 3.05
C LEU A 7 -1.18 -6.32 2.04
N LEU A 8 -0.07 -5.98 1.38
CA LEU A 8 0.02 -4.86 0.43
C LEU A 8 -0.02 -5.30 -1.04
N ALA A 9 -0.14 -6.59 -1.33
CA ALA A 9 -0.19 -7.10 -2.70
C ALA A 9 -1.46 -6.57 -3.40
N GLY A 10 -1.30 -6.04 -4.61
CA GLY A 10 -2.42 -5.42 -5.33
C GLY A 10 -2.81 -4.02 -4.84
N ARG A 11 -2.28 -3.54 -3.71
CA ARG A 11 -2.68 -2.26 -3.09
C ARG A 11 -1.69 -1.12 -3.33
N VAL A 12 -0.43 -1.44 -3.61
CA VAL A 12 0.62 -0.43 -3.83
C VAL A 12 0.65 -0.06 -5.31
N ILE A 13 0.29 1.19 -5.62
CA ILE A 13 0.16 1.69 -6.99
C ILE A 13 1.33 2.60 -7.34
N CYS A 14 1.86 2.46 -8.55
CA CYS A 14 2.96 3.29 -9.04
C CYS A 14 2.46 4.67 -9.45
N GLY A 15 2.90 5.71 -8.73
CA GLY A 15 2.59 7.11 -9.09
C GLY A 15 3.16 7.58 -10.43
N HIS A 16 4.08 6.84 -11.05
CA HIS A 16 4.66 7.21 -12.34
C HIS A 16 3.88 6.64 -13.55
N CYS A 17 3.37 5.41 -13.46
CA CYS A 17 2.74 4.74 -14.60
C CYS A 17 1.40 4.06 -14.28
N GLY A 18 0.86 4.27 -13.07
CA GLY A 18 -0.41 3.68 -12.62
C GLY A 18 -0.39 2.17 -12.39
N SER A 19 0.67 1.47 -12.79
CA SER A 19 0.77 0.01 -12.62
C SER A 19 1.01 -0.40 -11.17
N VAL A 20 0.59 -1.61 -10.81
CA VAL A 20 0.76 -2.16 -9.46
C VAL A 20 2.23 -2.49 -9.16
N PHE A 21 2.67 -2.23 -7.93
CA PHE A 21 3.93 -2.74 -7.40
C PHE A 21 3.80 -4.22 -6.99
N GLY A 22 4.79 -5.02 -7.34
CA GLY A 22 4.90 -6.40 -6.91
C GLY A 22 6.04 -6.61 -5.93
N ARG A 23 5.83 -7.50 -4.95
CA ARG A 23 6.88 -8.02 -4.07
C ARG A 23 7.86 -8.87 -4.87
N LYS A 24 9.15 -8.62 -4.71
CA LYS A 24 10.27 -9.36 -5.34
C LYS A 24 11.27 -9.76 -4.25
N VAL A 25 11.88 -10.93 -4.40
CA VAL A 25 13.00 -11.37 -3.56
C VAL A 25 14.28 -11.13 -4.35
N TRP A 26 15.23 -10.42 -3.76
CA TRP A 26 16.57 -10.22 -4.29
C TRP A 26 17.56 -11.05 -3.49
N ASN A 27 18.61 -11.55 -4.16
CA ASN A 27 19.64 -12.44 -3.60
C ASN A 27 19.03 -13.68 -2.92
N SER A 28 18.22 -14.45 -3.66
CA SER A 28 17.46 -15.58 -3.11
C SER A 28 18.32 -16.72 -2.57
N ASN A 29 19.59 -16.81 -2.99
CA ASN A 29 20.44 -17.98 -2.75
C ASN A 29 21.27 -17.88 -1.46
N ASP A 30 21.56 -16.68 -0.95
CA ASP A 30 22.26 -16.48 0.32
C ASP A 30 21.33 -15.72 1.27
N GLU A 31 20.95 -16.39 2.36
CA GLU A 31 20.01 -15.84 3.35
C GLU A 31 20.54 -14.56 4.01
N ARG A 32 21.85 -14.40 4.14
CA ARG A 32 22.48 -13.20 4.74
C ARG A 32 22.26 -11.96 3.89
N PHE A 33 22.11 -12.14 2.58
CA PHE A 33 21.91 -11.04 1.63
C PHE A 33 20.50 -10.97 1.07
N ARG A 34 19.61 -11.90 1.48
CA ARG A 34 18.24 -11.97 1.01
C ARG A 34 17.48 -10.72 1.41
N ARG A 35 16.90 -10.03 0.42
CA ARG A 35 16.10 -8.81 0.62
C ARG A 35 14.75 -8.93 -0.05
N ILE A 36 13.74 -8.34 0.56
CA ILE A 36 12.40 -8.22 -0.01
C ILE A 36 12.22 -6.78 -0.42
N VAL A 37 11.93 -6.58 -1.70
CA VAL A 37 11.68 -5.24 -2.26
C VAL A 37 10.35 -5.23 -2.99
N TRP A 38 9.72 -4.06 -3.00
CA TRP A 38 8.55 -3.75 -3.80
C TRP A 38 9.00 -2.98 -5.03
N ARG A 39 8.64 -3.46 -6.21
CA ARG A 39 9.01 -2.84 -7.49
C ARG A 39 7.80 -2.78 -8.40
N CYS A 40 7.65 -1.66 -9.12
CA CYS A 40 6.65 -1.54 -10.18
C CYS A 40 6.73 -2.74 -11.14
N ASN A 41 5.62 -3.44 -11.34
CA ASN A 41 5.60 -4.62 -12.21
C ASN A 41 5.86 -4.25 -13.67
N ASN A 42 5.49 -3.04 -14.10
CA ASN A 42 5.70 -2.61 -15.47
C ASN A 42 7.16 -2.23 -15.79
N LYS A 43 8.07 -2.23 -14.80
CA LYS A 43 9.43 -1.71 -14.99
C LYS A 43 10.25 -2.46 -16.04
N TYR A 44 10.10 -3.79 -16.10
CA TYR A 44 10.86 -4.65 -17.00
C TYR A 44 9.96 -5.66 -17.72
N THR A 45 8.74 -5.24 -18.09
CA THR A 45 7.79 -6.08 -18.84
C THR A 45 8.37 -6.53 -20.17
N VAL A 46 9.16 -5.66 -20.81
CA VAL A 46 9.93 -5.97 -22.02
C VAL A 46 11.38 -6.21 -21.61
N LYS A 47 11.92 -7.39 -21.93
CA LYS A 47 13.30 -7.76 -21.60
C LYS A 47 14.27 -6.73 -22.18
N GLY A 48 15.20 -6.25 -21.36
CA GLY A 48 16.21 -5.25 -21.76
C GLY A 48 15.69 -3.81 -21.84
N LYS A 49 14.39 -3.55 -21.66
CA LYS A 49 13.82 -2.20 -21.68
C LYS A 49 13.30 -1.81 -20.30
N LYS A 50 13.68 -0.62 -19.86
CA LYS A 50 13.16 0.00 -18.64
C LYS A 50 11.93 0.83 -19.01
N SER A 51 10.74 0.27 -18.83
CA SER A 51 9.48 0.95 -19.20
C SER A 51 8.92 1.87 -18.10
N CYS A 52 9.53 1.86 -16.90
CA CYS A 52 9.14 2.75 -15.80
C CYS A 52 10.38 3.20 -15.02
N GLU A 53 10.49 4.51 -14.80
CA GLU A 53 11.62 5.13 -14.11
C GLU A 53 11.53 5.03 -12.58
N ASN A 54 10.38 4.65 -12.04
CA ASN A 54 10.16 4.56 -10.60
C ASN A 54 11.15 3.60 -9.90
N LYS A 55 11.55 3.96 -8.68
CA LYS A 55 12.50 3.21 -7.85
C LYS A 55 11.82 2.02 -7.16
N HIS A 56 12.62 1.17 -6.56
CA HIS A 56 12.12 0.10 -5.68
C HIS A 56 11.99 0.64 -4.25
N ILE A 57 11.18 -0.03 -3.45
CA ILE A 57 10.93 0.30 -2.03
C ILE A 57 11.32 -0.92 -1.21
N ASP A 58 12.02 -0.75 -0.10
CA ASP A 58 12.29 -1.85 0.83
C ASP A 58 11.00 -2.26 1.57
N ASP A 59 10.79 -3.57 1.76
CA ASP A 59 9.60 -4.10 2.45
C ASP A 59 9.41 -3.53 3.87
N LYS A 60 10.50 -3.35 4.62
CA LYS A 60 10.44 -2.80 5.98
C LYS A 60 10.06 -1.33 5.96
N VAL A 61 10.61 -0.56 5.02
CA VAL A 61 10.28 0.86 4.85
C VAL A 61 8.82 1.04 4.49
N LEU A 62 8.31 0.24 3.55
CA LEU A 62 6.91 0.29 3.15
C LEU A 62 5.97 -0.07 4.30
N TYR A 63 6.29 -1.12 5.06
CA TYR A 63 5.53 -1.50 6.24
C TYR A 63 5.53 -0.40 7.31
N GLN A 64 6.69 0.18 7.61
CA GLN A 64 6.81 1.24 8.61
C GLN A 64 6.03 2.49 8.20
N ALA A 65 6.08 2.87 6.92
CA ALA A 65 5.29 3.97 6.41
C ALA A 65 3.79 3.73 6.62
N PHE A 66 3.30 2.53 6.32
CA PHE A 66 1.89 2.18 6.56
C PHE A 66 1.51 2.28 8.05
N VAL A 67 2.32 1.69 8.95
CA VAL A 67 2.07 1.72 10.40
C VAL A 67 2.06 3.16 10.91
N ASN A 68 3.03 3.97 10.51
CA ASN A 68 3.12 5.37 10.94
C ASN A 68 1.89 6.17 10.47
N THR A 69 1.49 6.01 9.20
CA THR A 69 0.29 6.68 8.67
C THR A 69 -0.97 6.22 9.39
N PHE A 70 -1.11 4.92 9.66
CA PHE A 70 -2.27 4.40 10.36
C PHE A 70 -2.34 4.90 11.82
N ASN A 71 -1.21 4.93 12.51
CA ASN A 71 -1.15 5.48 13.87
C ASN A 71 -1.51 6.98 13.90
N ALA A 72 -1.04 7.77 12.93
CA ALA A 72 -1.43 9.17 12.82
C ALA A 72 -2.95 9.35 12.59
N ILE A 73 -3.60 8.42 11.88
CA ILE A 73 -5.07 8.41 11.73
C ILE A 73 -5.74 8.13 13.09
N LEU A 74 -5.21 7.19 13.87
CA LEU A 74 -5.75 6.85 15.20
C LEU A 74 -5.58 8.00 16.20
N GLU A 75 -4.44 8.69 16.18
CA GLU A 75 -4.18 9.87 17.02
C GLU A 75 -5.13 11.02 16.68
N ASN A 76 -5.55 11.13 15.42
CA ASN A 76 -6.48 12.15 14.93
C ASN A 76 -7.88 11.56 14.64
N LYS A 77 -8.29 10.55 15.41
CA LYS A 77 -9.50 9.75 15.15
C LYS A 77 -10.75 10.61 14.94
N ASP A 78 -10.97 11.62 15.79
CA ASP A 78 -12.19 12.43 15.74
C ASP A 78 -12.32 13.21 14.42
N TYR A 79 -11.22 13.81 13.96
CA TYR A 79 -11.15 14.49 12.67
C TYR A 79 -11.51 13.54 11.52
N PHE A 80 -10.93 12.33 11.48
CA PHE A 80 -11.23 11.36 10.43
C PHE A 80 -12.65 10.80 10.53
N MET A 81 -13.17 10.60 11.74
CA MET A 81 -14.55 10.14 11.96
C MET A 81 -15.57 11.16 11.48
N GLU A 82 -15.35 12.45 11.72
CA GLU A 82 -16.19 13.53 11.20
C GLU A 82 -16.14 13.55 9.66
N LYS A 83 -14.94 13.56 9.08
CA LYS A 83 -14.74 13.53 7.62
C LYS A 83 -15.43 12.36 6.94
N TRP A 84 -15.38 11.16 7.52
CA TRP A 84 -16.08 10.01 6.95
C TRP A 84 -17.59 10.08 7.14
N LYS A 85 -18.09 10.63 8.26
CA LYS A 85 -19.54 10.90 8.44
C LYS A 85 -20.05 11.87 7.37
N GLU A 86 -19.28 12.90 7.04
CA GLU A 86 -19.59 13.80 5.92
C GLU A 86 -19.61 13.05 4.59
N GLY A 87 -18.62 12.19 4.35
CA GLY A 87 -18.54 11.38 3.13
C GLY A 87 -19.73 10.43 2.92
N LEU A 88 -20.48 10.08 3.98
CA LEU A 88 -21.75 9.33 3.83
C LEU A 88 -22.83 10.11 3.09
N LYS A 89 -22.75 11.45 3.07
CA LYS A 89 -23.67 12.35 2.36
C LYS A 89 -23.23 12.63 0.92
N SER A 90 -22.06 12.12 0.48
CA SER A 90 -21.55 12.35 -0.87
C SER A 90 -22.45 11.74 -1.93
N ASP A 91 -22.62 12.38 -3.09
CA ASP A 91 -23.33 11.81 -4.25
C ASP A 91 -22.57 10.63 -4.89
N ASN A 92 -21.28 10.49 -4.61
CA ASN A 92 -20.46 9.39 -5.11
C ASN A 92 -20.66 8.10 -4.28
N ALA A 93 -21.19 7.06 -4.93
CA ALA A 93 -21.46 5.77 -4.28
C ALA A 93 -20.22 5.11 -3.66
N LEU A 94 -19.05 5.23 -4.28
CA LEU A 94 -17.80 4.66 -3.77
C LEU A 94 -17.30 5.40 -2.52
N VAL A 95 -17.46 6.73 -2.48
CA VAL A 95 -17.11 7.54 -1.32
C VAL A 95 -17.97 7.11 -0.14
N ARG A 96 -19.30 7.01 -0.32
CA ARG A 96 -20.22 6.53 0.73
C ARG A 96 -19.83 5.13 1.23
N TYR A 97 -19.58 4.20 0.31
CA TYR A 97 -19.18 2.83 0.65
C TYR A 97 -17.88 2.80 1.47
N LYS A 98 -16.85 3.52 1.05
CA LYS A 98 -15.55 3.54 1.74
C LYS A 98 -15.61 4.26 3.07
N SER A 99 -16.33 5.38 3.17
CA SER A 99 -16.57 6.05 4.45
C SER A 99 -17.22 5.13 5.46
N LYS A 100 -18.26 4.37 5.06
CA LYS A 100 -18.91 3.38 5.93
C LYS A 100 -17.92 2.32 6.42
N GLN A 101 -17.10 1.76 5.52
CA GLN A 101 -16.08 0.77 5.89
C GLN A 101 -15.06 1.32 6.90
N PHE A 102 -14.56 2.55 6.71
CA PHE A 102 -13.58 3.13 7.62
C PHE A 102 -14.15 3.42 9.00
N ILE A 103 -15.38 3.94 9.06
CA ILE A 103 -16.12 4.13 10.32
C ILE A 103 -16.25 2.79 11.08
N GLU A 104 -16.59 1.71 10.39
CA GLU A 104 -16.73 0.38 11.01
C GLU A 104 -15.39 -0.17 11.53
N ILE A 105 -14.28 0.07 10.82
CA ILE A 105 -12.94 -0.37 11.23
C ILE A 105 -12.51 0.32 12.54
N LEU A 106 -12.78 1.62 12.70
CA LEU A 106 -12.35 2.39 13.88
C LEU A 106 -13.34 2.37 15.06
N LYS A 107 -14.52 1.77 14.89
CA LYS A 107 -15.50 1.60 15.96
C LYS A 107 -15.25 0.37 16.83
N LYS A 108 -14.49 -0.61 16.31
CA LYS A 108 -14.01 -1.75 17.09
C LYS A 108 -12.84 -1.32 17.97
#